data_AF-A0AAE6F200-F1
#
_entry.id   AF-A0AAE6F200-F1
#
_cell.length_a   1.000
_cell.length_b   1.000
_cell.length_c   1.000
_cell.angle_alpha   90.00
_cell.angle_beta   90.00
_cell.angle_gamma   90.00
#
_symmetry.space_group_name_H-M   'P 1'
#
loop_
_entity.id
_entity.type
_entity.pdbx_description
1 polymer ?
#
loop_
_entity_poly.entity_id
_entity_poly.type
_entity_poly.pdbx_seq_one_letter_code
_entity_poly.pdbx_strand_id
1 'polypeptide(L)'
;MEEKEKDEKKQPEPLVVEDMRYKSDAAGFVKNSKNQLAIVDVKTGDLELIGSREFDYNDGAWSPDGKSIAFTSNMTDEPDFTLISDVFILSLENHEQKKLTNSNGFFGNLSR
;
A
#
# COMPACT_ATOMS: atom_id res chain seq x y z
N MET A 1 12.61 47.90 -14.34
CA MET A 1 11.28 47.50 -13.86
C MET A 1 10.91 46.27 -14.66
N GLU A 2 11.07 45.09 -14.08
CA GLU A 2 10.59 43.84 -14.71
C GLU A 2 9.12 43.66 -14.31
N GLU A 3 8.25 43.57 -15.31
CA GLU A 3 6.83 43.30 -15.14
C GLU A 3 6.65 41.86 -14.68
N LYS A 4 6.05 41.67 -13.51
CA LYS A 4 5.58 40.35 -13.07
C LYS A 4 4.38 39.96 -13.93
N GLU A 5 4.52 38.92 -14.74
CA GLU A 5 3.39 38.25 -15.40
C GLU A 5 2.35 37.86 -14.35
N LYS A 6 1.11 38.30 -14.57
CA LYS A 6 -0.03 37.91 -13.74
C LYS A 6 -0.39 36.47 -14.08
N ASP A 7 -0.15 35.58 -13.14
CA ASP A 7 -0.57 34.18 -13.18
C ASP A 7 -2.12 34.14 -13.25
N GLU A 8 -2.67 33.91 -14.44
CA GLU A 8 -4.11 33.75 -14.66
C GLU A 8 -4.57 32.49 -13.92
N LYS A 9 -5.37 32.67 -12.86
CA LYS A 9 -5.91 31.56 -12.08
C LYS A 9 -6.79 30.67 -12.94
N LYS A 10 -6.26 29.53 -13.41
CA LYS A 10 -7.02 28.48 -14.08
C LYS A 10 -8.19 28.03 -13.20
N GLN A 11 -9.37 27.91 -13.80
CA GLN A 11 -10.54 27.29 -13.18
C GLN A 11 -10.15 25.86 -12.75
N PRO A 12 -10.53 25.40 -11.54
CA PRO A 12 -10.19 24.06 -11.10
C PRO A 12 -10.90 23.03 -11.96
N GLU A 13 -10.14 22.05 -12.47
CA GLU A 13 -10.70 20.91 -13.19
C GLU A 13 -11.44 19.98 -12.20
N PRO A 14 -12.57 19.36 -12.61
CA PRO A 14 -13.30 18.44 -11.76
C PRO A 14 -12.46 17.19 -11.47
N LEU A 15 -12.46 16.74 -10.21
CA LEU A 15 -11.84 15.47 -9.83
C LEU A 15 -12.80 14.32 -10.20
N VAL A 16 -12.38 13.46 -11.12
CA VAL A 16 -13.09 12.23 -11.50
C VAL A 16 -12.47 11.07 -10.70
N VAL A 17 -13.32 10.28 -10.04
CA VAL A 17 -12.91 9.13 -9.21
C VAL A 17 -13.77 7.92 -9.57
N GLU A 18 -13.12 6.76 -9.66
CA GLU A 18 -13.77 5.48 -9.98
C GLU A 18 -13.79 4.55 -8.75
N ASP A 19 -12.90 4.77 -7.79
CA ASP A 19 -12.77 3.95 -6.59
C ASP A 19 -13.79 4.35 -5.51
N MET A 20 -14.30 3.36 -4.77
CA MET A 20 -15.20 3.64 -3.64
C MET A 20 -14.50 4.39 -2.49
N ARG A 21 -13.20 4.15 -2.26
CA ARG A 21 -12.43 4.75 -1.15
C ARG A 21 -11.78 6.07 -1.53
N TYR A 22 -12.51 6.94 -2.20
CA TYR A 22 -11.99 8.18 -2.75
C TYR A 22 -11.81 9.32 -1.72
N LYS A 23 -12.41 9.23 -0.52
CA LYS A 23 -12.34 10.28 0.51
C LYS A 23 -12.18 9.72 1.91
N SER A 24 -11.31 10.36 2.68
CA SER A 24 -11.15 10.20 4.12
C SER A 24 -11.49 11.52 4.82
N ASP A 25 -12.05 11.46 6.03
CA ASP A 25 -12.37 12.67 6.80
C ASP A 25 -11.13 13.40 7.30
N ALA A 26 -10.02 12.68 7.54
CA ALA A 26 -8.76 13.27 7.98
C ALA A 26 -7.87 13.72 6.80
N ALA A 27 -7.84 12.94 5.72
CA ALA A 27 -6.93 13.17 4.59
C ALA A 27 -7.58 13.87 3.38
N GLY A 28 -8.90 14.07 3.38
CA GLY A 28 -9.63 14.61 2.24
C GLY A 28 -9.72 13.60 1.09
N PHE A 29 -9.59 14.07 -0.15
CA PHE A 29 -9.59 13.19 -1.32
C PHE A 29 -8.33 12.33 -1.37
N VAL A 30 -8.52 11.02 -1.35
CA VAL A 30 -7.44 10.04 -1.37
C VAL A 30 -7.12 9.70 -2.82
N LYS A 31 -5.84 9.76 -3.18
CA LYS A 31 -5.37 9.35 -4.50
C LYS A 31 -5.43 7.83 -4.61
N ASN A 32 -5.81 7.31 -5.76
CA ASN A 32 -5.73 5.89 -6.05
C ASN A 32 -4.25 5.48 -6.23
N SER A 33 -3.58 5.23 -5.12
CA SER A 33 -2.23 4.70 -5.06
C SER A 33 -2.21 3.51 -4.13
N LYS A 34 -1.60 2.41 -4.58
CA LYS A 34 -1.44 1.22 -3.76
C LYS A 34 -0.21 1.36 -2.85
N ASN A 35 -0.36 1.00 -1.59
CA ASN A 35 0.75 0.83 -0.66
C ASN A 35 1.59 -0.37 -1.12
N GLN A 36 2.90 -0.18 -1.20
CA GLN A 36 3.83 -1.21 -1.66
C GLN A 36 4.84 -1.51 -0.57
N LEU A 37 5.25 -2.77 -0.48
CA LEU A 37 6.29 -3.20 0.42
C LEU A 37 7.63 -3.29 -0.33
N ALA A 38 8.70 -2.84 0.30
CA ALA A 38 10.04 -2.87 -0.29
C ALA A 38 11.08 -3.29 0.74
N ILE A 39 12.10 -4.02 0.27
CA ILE A 39 13.33 -4.31 1.01
C ILE A 39 14.40 -3.35 0.50
N VAL A 40 15.11 -2.71 1.43
CA VAL A 40 16.19 -1.77 1.11
C VAL A 40 17.49 -2.31 1.69
N ASP A 41 18.51 -2.46 0.85
CA ASP A 41 19.87 -2.66 1.31
C ASP A 41 20.42 -1.31 1.82
N VAL A 42 20.71 -1.24 3.12
CA VAL A 42 21.15 0.01 3.77
C VAL A 42 22.55 0.44 3.33
N LYS A 43 23.39 -0.47 2.87
CA LYS A 43 24.78 -0.19 2.47
C LYS A 43 24.85 0.34 1.04
N THR A 44 24.12 -0.29 0.13
CA THR A 44 24.15 0.06 -1.30
C THR A 44 23.07 1.07 -1.67
N GLY A 45 21.97 1.11 -0.92
CA GLY A 45 20.76 1.86 -1.26
C GLY A 45 19.87 1.13 -2.27
N ASP A 46 20.16 -0.13 -2.60
CA ASP A 46 19.34 -0.91 -3.54
C ASP A 46 17.96 -1.19 -2.95
N LEU A 47 16.94 -1.13 -3.81
CA LEU A 47 15.55 -1.32 -3.44
C LEU A 47 14.93 -2.46 -4.26
N GLU A 48 14.33 -3.41 -3.56
CA GLU A 48 13.55 -4.49 -4.14
C GLU A 48 12.08 -4.35 -3.71
N LEU A 49 11.17 -4.31 -4.68
CA LEU A 49 9.74 -4.33 -4.39
C LEU A 49 9.27 -5.76 -4.17
N ILE A 50 8.39 -5.90 -3.19
CA ILE A 50 7.87 -7.18 -2.73
C ILE A 50 6.40 -7.31 -3.14
N GLY A 51 6.07 -8.41 -3.81
CA GLY A 51 4.71 -8.71 -4.25
C GLY A 51 4.33 -8.08 -5.59
N SER A 52 3.04 -8.12 -5.93
CA SER A 52 2.50 -7.50 -7.14
C SER A 52 2.18 -6.03 -6.90
N ARG A 53 1.91 -5.28 -7.98
CA ARG A 53 1.48 -3.87 -7.89
C ARG A 53 -0.04 -3.70 -7.81
N GLU A 54 -0.78 -4.81 -7.73
CA GLU A 54 -2.24 -4.83 -7.82
C GLU A 54 -2.91 -4.57 -6.47
N PHE A 55 -2.23 -4.95 -5.38
CA PHE A 55 -2.78 -4.91 -4.03
C PHE A 55 -2.04 -3.92 -3.13
N ASP A 56 -2.72 -3.50 -2.07
CA ASP A 56 -2.13 -2.79 -0.95
C ASP A 56 -1.42 -3.77 -0.01
N TYR A 57 -0.17 -3.46 0.32
CA TYR A 57 0.64 -4.20 1.29
C TYR A 57 0.87 -3.31 2.51
N ASN A 58 0.44 -3.76 3.68
CA ASN A 58 0.46 -2.99 4.92
C ASN A 58 1.14 -3.77 6.07
N ASP A 59 1.44 -3.07 7.17
CA ASP A 59 1.91 -3.64 8.44
C ASP A 59 3.08 -4.64 8.35
N GLY A 60 4.09 -4.38 7.51
CA GLY A 60 5.21 -5.30 7.31
C GLY A 60 6.08 -5.55 8.56
N ALA A 61 6.42 -6.80 8.85
CA ALA A 61 7.30 -7.20 9.95
C ALA A 61 8.22 -8.37 9.56
N TRP A 62 9.50 -8.29 9.94
CA TRP A 62 10.47 -9.35 9.71
C TRP A 62 10.33 -10.48 10.74
N SER A 63 10.51 -11.73 10.30
CA SER A 63 10.71 -12.84 11.23
C SER A 63 12.01 -12.66 12.03
N PRO A 64 12.09 -13.19 13.27
CA PRO A 64 13.28 -13.03 14.10
C PRO A 64 14.57 -13.58 13.49
N ASP A 65 14.46 -14.58 12.61
CA ASP A 65 15.58 -15.18 11.87
C ASP A 65 15.90 -14.47 10.55
N GLY A 66 15.12 -13.45 10.17
CA GLY A 66 15.30 -12.65 8.97
C GLY A 66 14.97 -13.38 7.66
N LYS A 67 14.38 -14.57 7.70
CA LYS A 67 14.11 -15.39 6.50
C LYS A 67 12.76 -15.11 5.85
N SER A 68 11.88 -14.39 6.53
CA SER A 68 10.53 -14.15 6.05
C SER A 68 9.99 -12.80 6.52
N ILE A 69 8.96 -12.32 5.83
CA ILE A 69 8.27 -11.09 6.15
C ILE A 69 6.78 -11.40 6.26
N ALA A 70 6.18 -11.05 7.40
CA ALA A 70 4.74 -11.01 7.57
C ALA A 70 4.21 -9.63 7.13
N PHE A 71 3.05 -9.61 6.51
CA PHE A 71 2.36 -8.37 6.12
C PHE A 71 0.86 -8.61 6.07
N THR A 72 0.09 -7.53 6.03
CA THR A 72 -1.36 -7.57 5.85
C THR A 72 -1.75 -7.06 4.47
N SER A 73 -2.75 -7.67 3.84
CA SER A 73 -3.22 -7.26 2.52
C SER A 73 -4.66 -7.68 2.29
N ASN A 74 -5.35 -6.95 1.40
CA ASN A 74 -6.64 -7.34 0.86
C ASN A 74 -6.47 -7.81 -0.58
N MET A 75 -6.41 -9.13 -0.78
CA MET A 75 -6.27 -9.77 -2.09
C MET A 75 -7.56 -10.47 -2.54
N THR A 76 -8.73 -9.95 -2.16
CA THR A 76 -10.01 -10.41 -2.73
C THR A 76 -10.20 -9.86 -4.14
N ASP A 77 -11.14 -10.43 -4.90
CA ASP A 77 -11.46 -9.98 -6.26
C ASP A 77 -11.92 -8.51 -6.34
N GLU A 78 -12.57 -8.00 -5.27
CA GLU A 78 -13.09 -6.63 -5.20
C GLU A 78 -12.58 -5.90 -3.93
N PRO A 79 -11.28 -5.58 -3.83
CA PRO A 79 -10.67 -5.08 -2.59
C PRO A 79 -11.18 -3.70 -2.16
N ASP A 80 -11.71 -2.91 -3.10
CA ASP A 80 -12.33 -1.61 -2.82
C ASP A 80 -13.69 -1.76 -2.10
N PHE A 81 -14.36 -2.91 -2.28
CA PHE A 81 -15.68 -3.22 -1.74
C PHE A 81 -15.63 -4.04 -0.44
N THR A 82 -14.47 -4.57 -0.07
CA THR A 82 -14.32 -5.43 1.11
C THR A 82 -13.44 -4.79 2.17
N LEU A 83 -13.85 -4.83 3.44
CA LEU A 83 -13.05 -4.35 4.58
C LEU A 83 -12.14 -5.45 5.16
N ILE A 84 -11.70 -6.38 4.31
CA ILE A 84 -10.87 -7.51 4.70
C ILE A 84 -9.41 -7.07 4.73
N SER A 85 -8.66 -7.59 5.70
CA SER A 85 -7.21 -7.48 5.72
C SER A 85 -6.68 -8.77 6.32
N ASP A 86 -6.12 -9.65 5.47
CA ASP A 86 -5.61 -10.96 5.88
C ASP A 86 -4.09 -10.90 6.11
N VAL A 87 -3.60 -11.80 6.97
CA VAL A 87 -2.17 -11.94 7.24
C VAL A 87 -1.54 -12.89 6.22
N PHE A 88 -0.44 -12.46 5.64
CA PHE A 88 0.40 -13.22 4.73
C PHE A 88 1.82 -13.32 5.27
N ILE A 89 2.51 -14.40 4.91
CA ILE A 89 3.95 -14.55 5.08
C ILE A 89 4.58 -14.72 3.69
N LEU A 90 5.65 -13.98 3.43
CA LEU A 90 6.56 -14.18 2.32
C LEU A 90 7.85 -14.81 2.81
N SER A 91 8.26 -15.92 2.20
CA SER A 91 9.60 -16.48 2.34
C SER A 91 10.58 -15.78 1.40
N LEU A 92 11.72 -15.33 1.92
CA LEU A 92 12.76 -14.64 1.12
C LEU A 92 13.71 -15.62 0.41
N GLU A 93 13.69 -16.90 0.78
CA GLU A 93 14.53 -17.90 0.13
C GLU A 93 13.99 -18.31 -1.24
N ASN A 94 12.67 -18.43 -1.35
CA ASN A 94 11.98 -18.94 -2.55
C ASN A 94 10.90 -17.99 -3.09
N HIS A 95 10.73 -16.80 -2.49
CA HIS A 95 9.71 -15.82 -2.84
C HIS A 95 8.27 -16.35 -2.80
N GLU A 96 8.01 -17.42 -2.04
CA GLU A 96 6.67 -17.97 -1.89
C GLU A 96 5.87 -17.18 -0.85
N GLN A 97 4.67 -16.77 -1.26
CA GLN A 97 3.69 -16.12 -0.41
C GLN A 97 2.65 -17.13 0.07
N LYS A 98 2.37 -17.13 1.38
CA LYS A 98 1.33 -17.94 1.99
C LYS A 98 0.35 -17.09 2.79
N LYS A 99 -0.94 -17.25 2.50
CA LYS A 99 -2.03 -16.70 3.32
C LYS A 99 -2.17 -17.51 4.61
N LEU A 100 -2.20 -16.82 5.76
CA LEU A 100 -2.32 -17.47 7.08
C LEU A 100 -3.73 -17.41 7.66
N THR A 101 -4.49 -16.39 7.30
CA THR A 101 -5.86 -16.19 7.79
C THR A 101 -6.87 -16.37 6.67
N ASN A 102 -8.12 -16.66 7.01
CA ASN A 102 -9.21 -16.67 6.04
C ASN A 102 -10.40 -15.93 6.64
N SER A 103 -10.26 -14.61 6.74
CA SER A 103 -11.15 -13.80 7.56
C SER A 103 -12.22 -13.06 6.77
N ASN A 104 -13.31 -12.79 7.49
CA ASN A 104 -14.33 -11.82 7.09
C ASN A 104 -14.12 -10.48 7.83
N GLY A 105 -12.87 -10.15 8.17
CA GLY A 105 -12.54 -9.05 9.08
C GLY A 105 -11.18 -8.44 8.79
N PHE A 106 -10.79 -7.49 9.64
CA PHE A 106 -9.58 -6.70 9.46
C PHE A 106 -8.53 -7.08 10.50
N PHE A 107 -7.40 -7.62 10.06
CA PHE A 107 -6.17 -7.69 10.87
C PHE A 107 -5.28 -6.50 10.54
N GLY A 108 -4.81 -5.82 11.59
CA GLY A 108 -3.83 -4.75 11.48
C GLY A 108 -2.95 -4.66 12.72
N ASN A 109 -1.84 -3.92 12.62
CA ASN A 109 -0.78 -3.82 13.63
C ASN A 109 -0.09 -5.17 13.92
N LEU A 110 0.75 -5.62 13.00
CA LEU A 110 1.65 -6.74 13.27
C LEU A 110 2.72 -6.30 14.26
N SER A 111 2.70 -6.87 15.48
CA SER A 111 3.75 -6.68 16.47
C SER A 111 4.84 -7.73 16.30
N ARG A 112 6.09 -7.32 16.55
CA ARG A 112 7.27 -8.19 16.61
C ARG A 112 7.34 -8.95 17.94
#